data_AF-A0A1F5ARW8-F1
#
_entry.id   AF-A0A1F5ARW8-F1
#
_cell.length_a   1.000
_cell.length_b   1.000
_cell.length_c   1.000
_cell.angle_alpha   90.00
_cell.angle_beta   90.00
_cell.angle_gamma   90.00
#
_symmetry.space_group_name_H-M   'P 1'
#
loop_
_entity.id
_entity.type
_entity.pdbx_description
1 polymer ?
#
loop_
_entity_poly.entity_id
_entity_poly.type
_entity_poly.pdbx_seq_one_letter_code
_entity_poly.pdbx_strand_id
1 'polypeptide(L)'
;MKPRSFIIAAALLAAAACFSRPPVPVSVEMPGVSAFPPGLFSEIIVTDFRDDAPSPDFALGRELQGYLAAELGRSFKGAVSRMDLSRDGKAAADDPAFWKQAAAGREHSVFLTGSAGLVGQTRKALDKKNLPLDGPFNLDRRGLIEHLRWTLSVDLAVVSAATGETLYKRTFREERDYSDLDKPAEFALAELADRIRARLFPVLFGAPTIEQRILLRR
;
A
#
# COMPACT_ATOMS: atom_id res chain seq x y z
N MET A 1 -18.65 -65.21 -25.27
CA MET A 1 -18.19 -64.58 -24.00
C MET A 1 -17.92 -63.11 -24.30
N LYS A 2 -18.63 -62.19 -23.62
CA LYS A 2 -18.80 -60.78 -24.03
C LYS A 2 -17.56 -59.93 -23.69
N PRO A 3 -16.92 -59.24 -24.66
CA PRO A 3 -15.71 -58.43 -24.44
C PRO A 3 -16.00 -57.02 -23.86
N ARG A 4 -17.25 -56.73 -23.47
CA ARG A 4 -17.69 -55.38 -23.07
C ARG A 4 -17.14 -54.93 -21.70
N SER A 5 -16.75 -55.85 -20.83
CA SER A 5 -16.29 -55.51 -19.47
C SER A 5 -14.85 -54.97 -19.44
N PHE A 6 -14.01 -55.29 -20.43
CA PHE A 6 -12.62 -54.83 -20.47
C PHE A 6 -12.47 -53.36 -20.92
N ILE A 7 -13.40 -52.84 -21.73
CA ILE A 7 -13.34 -51.47 -22.24
C ILE A 7 -13.69 -50.44 -21.13
N ILE A 8 -14.60 -50.79 -20.23
CA ILE A 8 -15.02 -49.92 -19.12
C ILE A 8 -13.91 -49.78 -18.08
N ALA A 9 -13.17 -50.85 -17.79
CA ALA A 9 -12.04 -50.82 -16.86
C ALA A 9 -10.88 -49.97 -17.39
N ALA A 10 -10.59 -50.03 -18.70
CA ALA A 10 -9.56 -49.20 -19.32
C ALA A 10 -9.92 -47.70 -19.33
N ALA A 11 -11.20 -47.36 -19.53
CA ALA A 11 -11.67 -45.98 -19.48
C ALA A 11 -11.60 -45.37 -18.06
N LEU A 12 -11.88 -46.16 -17.02
CA LEU A 12 -11.77 -45.72 -15.62
C LEU A 12 -10.31 -45.52 -15.17
N LEU A 13 -9.38 -46.36 -15.65
CA LEU A 13 -7.94 -46.19 -15.38
C LEU A 13 -7.34 -44.99 -16.13
N ALA A 14 -7.83 -44.66 -17.34
CA ALA A 14 -7.39 -43.48 -18.07
C ALA A 14 -7.87 -42.16 -17.43
N ALA A 15 -9.05 -42.15 -16.78
CA ALA A 15 -9.54 -40.96 -16.08
C ALA A 15 -8.75 -40.62 -14.80
N ALA A 16 -8.13 -41.62 -14.15
CA ALA A 16 -7.29 -41.41 -12.96
C ALA A 16 -5.91 -40.80 -13.30
N ALA A 17 -5.45 -40.92 -14.54
CA ALA A 17 -4.15 -40.40 -14.98
C ALA A 17 -4.15 -38.88 -15.28
N CYS A 18 -5.32 -38.24 -15.34
CA CYS A 18 -5.48 -36.80 -15.63
C CYS A 18 -5.70 -35.93 -14.38
N PHE A 19 -5.45 -36.43 -13.17
CA PHE A 19 -5.48 -35.61 -11.96
C PHE A 19 -4.21 -34.75 -11.88
N SER A 20 -4.23 -33.57 -12.51
CA SER A 20 -3.25 -32.52 -12.22
C SER A 20 -3.50 -32.03 -10.80
N ARG A 21 -2.55 -32.27 -9.90
CA ARG A 21 -2.65 -31.75 -8.53
C ARG A 21 -2.61 -30.23 -8.60
N PRO A 22 -3.59 -29.52 -8.01
CA PRO A 22 -3.57 -28.07 -8.02
C PRO A 22 -2.30 -27.58 -7.31
N PRO A 23 -1.67 -26.51 -7.81
CA PRO A 23 -0.48 -25.96 -7.18
C PRO A 23 -0.77 -25.53 -5.73
N VAL A 24 0.14 -25.83 -4.80
CA VAL A 24 -0.05 -25.50 -3.39
C VAL A 24 0.59 -24.14 -3.10
N PRO A 25 -0.19 -23.11 -2.71
CA PRO A 25 0.38 -21.86 -2.25
C PRO A 25 1.06 -22.10 -0.89
N VAL A 26 2.31 -21.67 -0.77
CA VAL A 26 3.05 -21.65 0.50
C VAL A 26 3.46 -20.22 0.81
N SER A 27 3.38 -19.88 2.09
CA SER A 27 3.92 -18.62 2.60
C SER A 27 5.38 -18.85 2.96
N VAL A 28 6.28 -18.13 2.29
CA VAL A 28 7.73 -18.22 2.55
C VAL A 28 8.19 -16.87 3.07
N GLU A 29 8.94 -16.89 4.17
CA GLU A 29 9.63 -15.71 4.67
C GLU A 29 10.87 -15.47 3.80
N MET A 30 10.90 -14.33 3.12
CA MET A 30 12.00 -13.91 2.28
C MET A 30 12.78 -12.80 3.00
N PRO A 31 14.13 -12.79 2.92
CA PRO A 31 14.91 -11.69 3.46
C PRO A 31 14.53 -10.40 2.73
N GLY A 32 14.19 -9.36 3.49
CA GLY A 32 13.95 -8.04 2.92
C GLY A 32 15.26 -7.44 2.43
N VAL A 33 15.24 -6.85 1.24
CA VAL A 33 16.37 -6.09 0.71
C VAL A 33 16.13 -4.63 1.00
N SER A 34 16.94 -4.05 1.90
CA SER A 34 16.92 -2.61 2.16
C SER A 34 17.60 -1.86 1.02
N ALA A 35 17.06 -0.70 0.65
CA ALA A 35 17.75 0.24 -0.23
C ALA A 35 18.92 0.96 0.47
N PHE A 36 19.00 0.86 1.80
CA PHE A 36 19.97 1.57 2.62
C PHE A 36 20.91 0.62 3.34
N PRO A 37 22.22 0.92 3.40
CA PRO A 37 23.16 0.17 4.24
C PRO A 37 22.73 0.20 5.71
N PRO A 38 23.00 -0.88 6.48
CA PRO A 38 22.81 -0.86 7.92
C PRO A 38 23.61 0.28 8.57
N GLY A 39 22.97 1.05 9.45
CA GLY A 39 23.63 2.14 10.19
C GLY A 39 23.88 3.41 9.38
N LEU A 40 23.32 3.56 8.17
CA LEU A 40 23.45 4.78 7.37
C LEU A 40 22.93 6.03 8.10
N PHE A 41 21.87 5.88 8.90
CA PHE A 41 21.28 6.96 9.68
C PHE A 41 20.84 6.46 11.06
N SER A 42 20.90 7.35 12.05
CA SER A 42 20.54 7.10 13.45
C SER A 42 19.20 7.72 13.85
N GLU A 43 18.70 8.65 13.04
CA GLU A 43 17.41 9.33 13.24
C GLU A 43 16.61 9.42 11.94
N ILE A 44 15.30 9.21 12.04
CA ILE A 44 14.33 9.50 10.97
C ILE A 44 13.44 10.65 11.42
N ILE A 45 13.46 11.74 10.67
CA ILE A 45 12.64 12.92 10.91
C ILE A 45 11.46 12.86 9.93
N VAL A 46 10.25 12.63 10.42
CA VAL A 46 9.06 12.60 9.58
C VAL A 46 8.47 14.01 9.49
N THR A 47 8.42 14.54 8.28
CA THR A 47 7.83 15.86 8.04
C THR A 47 6.33 15.76 7.80
N ASP A 48 5.61 16.85 7.99
CA ASP A 48 4.23 16.92 7.54
C ASP A 48 4.18 16.98 6.02
N PHE A 49 3.38 16.10 5.43
CA PHE A 49 3.33 15.98 3.98
C PHE A 49 2.64 17.20 3.37
N ARG A 50 3.03 17.57 2.16
CA ARG A 50 2.28 18.54 1.36
C ARG A 50 0.95 17.93 0.97
N ASP A 51 -0.13 18.60 1.30
CA ASP A 51 -1.47 18.18 0.89
C ASP A 51 -1.76 18.79 -0.49
N ASP A 52 -1.84 17.93 -1.51
CA ASP A 52 -2.11 18.37 -2.88
C ASP A 52 -3.61 18.68 -3.11
N ALA A 53 -4.50 18.25 -2.20
CA ALA A 53 -5.94 18.49 -2.26
C ALA A 53 -6.51 18.73 -0.85
N PRO A 54 -6.18 19.88 -0.21
CA PRO A 54 -6.50 20.13 1.19
C PRO A 54 -8.01 20.19 1.44
N SER A 55 -8.45 19.42 2.43
CA SER A 55 -9.80 19.48 2.98
C SER A 55 -9.81 20.32 4.26
N PRO A 56 -10.80 21.19 4.48
CA PRO A 56 -10.89 21.99 5.71
C PRO A 56 -11.08 21.13 6.96
N ASP A 57 -11.71 19.96 6.82
CA ASP A 57 -12.09 19.10 7.94
C ASP A 57 -11.06 18.01 8.24
N PHE A 58 -10.02 17.86 7.42
CA PHE A 58 -9.05 16.77 7.55
C PHE A 58 -7.64 17.18 7.14
N ALA A 59 -6.73 17.25 8.11
CA ALA A 59 -5.33 17.62 7.91
C ALA A 59 -4.48 16.41 7.48
N LEU A 60 -4.72 15.91 6.26
CA LEU A 60 -4.10 14.68 5.73
C LEU A 60 -2.58 14.62 5.95
N GLY A 61 -1.86 15.70 5.64
CA GLY A 61 -0.41 15.73 5.74
C GLY A 61 0.13 15.51 7.16
N ARG A 62 -0.58 16.03 8.17
CA ARG A 62 -0.23 15.88 9.59
C ARG A 62 -0.68 14.51 10.12
N GLU A 63 -1.84 14.03 9.70
CA GLU A 63 -2.32 12.69 10.08
C GLU A 63 -1.39 11.59 9.55
N LEU A 64 -0.97 11.70 8.29
CA LEU A 64 -0.02 10.76 7.69
C LEU A 64 1.36 10.81 8.37
N GLN A 65 1.86 12.00 8.68
CA GLN A 65 3.09 12.17 9.49
C GLN A 65 2.94 11.50 10.86
N GLY A 66 1.81 11.74 11.54
CA GLY A 66 1.50 11.16 12.84
C GLY A 66 1.52 9.64 12.81
N TYR A 67 0.84 9.07 11.83
CA TYR A 67 0.78 7.62 11.58
C TYR A 67 2.17 7.04 11.29
N LEU A 68 2.88 7.58 10.29
CA LEU A 68 4.18 7.06 9.89
C LEU A 68 5.21 7.17 11.00
N ALA A 69 5.28 8.31 11.72
CA ALA A 69 6.20 8.47 12.84
C ALA A 69 5.91 7.46 13.97
N ALA A 70 4.64 7.18 14.27
CA ALA A 70 4.27 6.19 15.28
C ALA A 70 4.69 4.77 14.86
N GLU A 71 4.44 4.39 13.61
CA GLU A 71 4.81 3.07 13.10
C GLU A 71 6.31 2.90 12.93
N LEU A 72 7.02 3.95 12.49
CA LEU A 72 8.47 3.97 12.40
C LEU A 72 9.09 3.85 13.79
N GLY A 73 8.56 4.56 14.79
CA GLY A 73 9.04 4.46 16.18
C GLY A 73 8.90 3.05 16.79
N ARG A 74 8.01 2.21 16.25
CA ARG A 74 7.86 0.80 16.67
C ARG A 74 8.84 -0.14 15.99
N SER A 75 9.28 0.18 14.77
CA SER A 75 10.04 -0.72 13.90
C SER A 75 11.51 -0.33 13.75
N PHE A 76 11.81 0.96 13.84
CA PHE A 76 13.16 1.51 13.73
C PHE A 76 13.84 1.53 15.10
N LYS A 77 15.09 1.08 15.15
CA LYS A 77 15.87 1.03 16.40
C LYS A 77 16.45 2.39 16.81
N GLY A 78 16.55 3.34 15.88
CA GLY A 78 17.07 4.68 16.14
C GLY A 78 15.99 5.66 16.60
N ALA A 79 16.34 6.94 16.65
CA ALA A 79 15.39 7.99 17.02
C ALA A 79 14.40 8.25 15.87
N VAL A 80 13.15 8.53 16.23
CA VAL A 80 12.13 9.02 15.29
C VAL A 80 11.56 10.31 15.84
N SER A 81 11.66 11.39 15.07
CA SER A 81 11.13 12.70 15.44
C SER A 81 10.18 13.22 14.38
N ARG A 82 9.39 14.22 14.75
CA ARG A 82 8.44 14.90 13.86
C ARG A 82 8.92 16.32 13.64
N MET A 83 8.73 16.83 12.42
CA MET A 83 9.02 18.22 12.07
C MET A 83 7.88 18.78 11.24
N ASP A 84 7.28 19.87 11.72
CA ASP A 84 6.26 20.59 10.97
C ASP A 84 6.95 21.61 10.04
N LEU A 85 6.64 21.54 8.74
CA LEU A 85 7.11 22.44 7.72
C LEU A 85 6.12 23.59 7.56
N SER A 86 6.66 24.81 7.46
CA SER A 86 5.87 25.94 6.98
C SER A 86 5.42 25.71 5.53
N ARG A 87 4.42 26.48 5.07
CA ARG A 87 3.98 26.45 3.67
C ARG A 87 5.14 26.66 2.69
N ASP A 88 6.03 27.60 3.01
CA ASP A 88 7.21 27.89 2.19
C ASP A 88 8.23 26.75 2.25
N GLY A 89 8.40 26.10 3.41
CA GLY A 89 9.23 24.91 3.55
C GLY A 89 8.73 23.72 2.70
N LYS A 90 7.40 23.55 2.59
CA LYS A 90 6.80 22.53 1.72
C LYS A 90 6.98 22.82 0.23
N ALA A 91 7.05 24.10 -0.14
CA ALA A 91 7.36 24.51 -1.51
C ALA A 91 8.85 24.35 -1.84
N ALA A 92 9.72 24.57 -0.86
CA ALA A 92 11.16 24.38 -0.97
C ALA A 92 11.62 22.92 -0.76
N ALA A 93 10.70 21.97 -0.64
CA ALA A 93 11.02 20.56 -0.37
C ALA A 93 11.87 19.90 -1.47
N ASP A 94 11.89 20.46 -2.69
CA ASP A 94 12.74 19.99 -3.79
C ASP A 94 14.16 20.63 -3.77
N ASP A 95 14.41 21.63 -2.92
CA ASP A 95 15.71 22.32 -2.81
C ASP A 95 16.62 21.64 -1.77
N PRO A 96 17.80 21.13 -2.16
CA PRO A 96 18.77 20.56 -1.22
C PRO A 96 19.27 21.55 -0.16
N ALA A 97 19.36 22.84 -0.49
CA ALA A 97 19.87 23.85 0.44
C ALA A 97 18.93 24.03 1.64
N PHE A 98 17.62 23.95 1.40
CA PHE A 98 16.60 23.96 2.44
C PHE A 98 16.83 22.84 3.47
N TRP A 99 17.04 21.62 3.00
CA TRP A 99 17.25 20.46 3.87
C TRP A 99 18.55 20.53 4.66
N LYS A 100 19.63 21.05 4.08
CA LYS A 100 20.89 21.28 4.81
C LYS A 100 20.70 22.27 5.96
N GLN A 101 19.91 23.32 5.75
CA GLN A 101 19.61 24.29 6.80
C GLN A 101 18.71 23.69 7.88
N ALA A 102 17.68 22.92 7.50
CA ALA A 102 16.81 22.21 8.41
C ALA A 102 17.54 21.12 9.22
N ALA A 103 18.61 20.56 8.66
CA ALA A 103 19.46 19.54 9.24
C ALA A 103 20.48 20.04 10.27
N ALA A 104 20.55 21.35 10.57
CA ALA A 104 21.59 21.90 11.43
C ALA A 104 21.74 21.12 12.75
N GLY A 105 22.89 20.46 12.93
CA GLY A 105 23.20 19.62 14.10
C GLY A 105 22.68 18.18 14.04
N ARG A 106 22.16 17.71 12.89
CA ARG A 106 21.56 16.37 12.69
C ARG A 106 22.08 15.66 11.44
N GLU A 107 23.40 15.67 11.22
CA GLU A 107 24.02 15.18 9.98
C GLU A 107 23.79 13.68 9.72
N HIS A 108 23.57 12.87 10.75
CA HIS A 108 23.27 11.43 10.64
C HIS A 108 21.77 11.11 10.60
N SER A 109 20.93 12.09 10.28
CA SER A 109 19.48 11.91 10.15
C SER A 109 19.04 11.84 8.68
N VAL A 110 17.83 11.32 8.48
CA VAL A 110 17.14 11.41 7.19
C VAL A 110 15.77 12.02 7.37
N PHE A 111 15.34 12.82 6.40
CA PHE A 111 14.00 13.37 6.35
C PHE A 111 13.10 12.47 5.50
N LEU A 112 11.94 12.11 6.06
CA LEU A 112 10.86 11.47 5.32
C LEU A 112 9.83 12.55 4.97
N THR A 113 9.76 12.89 3.70
CA THR A 113 8.98 14.03 3.18
C THR A 113 8.24 13.68 1.90
N GLY A 114 7.39 14.58 1.42
CA GLY A 114 6.77 14.50 0.10
C GLY A 114 5.35 15.07 0.09
N SER A 115 4.50 14.53 -0.77
CA SER A 115 3.10 14.95 -0.89
C SER A 115 2.13 13.79 -0.73
N ALA A 116 0.91 14.12 -0.32
CA ALA A 116 -0.17 13.18 -0.14
C ALA A 116 -1.49 13.78 -0.66
N GLY A 117 -2.34 12.92 -1.19
CA GLY A 117 -3.70 13.26 -1.59
C GLY A 117 -4.65 12.12 -1.25
N LEU A 118 -5.80 12.45 -0.69
CA LEU A 118 -6.85 11.50 -0.32
C LEU A 118 -8.16 11.94 -0.99
N VAL A 119 -8.71 11.07 -1.84
CA VAL A 119 -9.91 11.39 -2.62
C VAL A 119 -10.98 10.32 -2.39
N GLY A 120 -12.17 10.76 -1.99
CA GLY A 120 -13.37 9.94 -1.87
C GLY A 120 -14.27 10.09 -3.09
N GLN A 121 -14.72 8.99 -3.68
CA GLN A 121 -15.60 8.97 -4.86
C GLN A 121 -16.69 7.93 -4.71
N THR A 122 -17.96 8.34 -4.77
CA THR A 122 -19.09 7.40 -4.82
C THR A 122 -19.22 6.83 -6.23
N ARG A 123 -19.13 5.50 -6.35
CA ARG A 123 -19.23 4.76 -7.60
C ARG A 123 -20.47 3.87 -7.59
N LYS A 124 -21.17 3.84 -8.72
CA LYS A 124 -22.28 2.91 -8.94
C LYS A 124 -21.76 1.67 -9.68
N ALA A 125 -22.09 0.49 -9.18
CA ALA A 125 -21.74 -0.80 -9.77
C ALA A 125 -22.99 -1.67 -9.92
N LEU A 126 -22.94 -2.63 -10.85
CA LEU A 126 -24.00 -3.63 -11.00
C LEU A 126 -23.70 -4.84 -10.12
N ASP A 127 -24.64 -5.18 -9.25
CA ASP A 127 -24.69 -6.42 -8.51
C ASP A 127 -25.10 -7.56 -9.45
N LYS A 128 -24.10 -8.37 -9.81
CA LYS A 128 -24.30 -9.51 -10.70
C LYS A 128 -25.26 -10.56 -10.16
N LYS A 129 -25.47 -10.63 -8.84
CA LYS A 129 -26.38 -11.58 -8.21
C LYS A 129 -27.84 -11.17 -8.37
N ASN A 130 -28.10 -9.88 -8.52
CA ASN A 130 -29.43 -9.28 -8.63
C ASN A 130 -29.74 -8.78 -10.05
N LEU A 131 -28.99 -9.24 -11.06
CA LEU A 131 -29.31 -8.98 -12.46
C LEU A 131 -30.53 -9.81 -12.88
N PRO A 132 -31.62 -9.19 -13.38
CA PRO A 132 -32.72 -9.95 -13.97
C PRO A 132 -32.21 -10.70 -15.21
N LEU A 133 -32.34 -12.04 -15.19
CA LEU A 133 -31.89 -12.92 -16.27
C LEU A 133 -32.79 -12.88 -17.51
N ASP A 134 -34.02 -12.35 -17.41
CA ASP A 134 -34.98 -12.29 -18.51
C ASP A 134 -35.77 -10.98 -18.55
N GLY A 135 -35.83 -10.37 -19.74
CA GLY A 135 -36.74 -9.26 -20.08
C GLY A 135 -36.03 -8.00 -20.60
N PRO A 136 -36.46 -7.40 -21.72
CA PRO A 136 -35.64 -6.43 -22.44
C PRO A 136 -35.50 -5.05 -21.76
N PHE A 137 -36.33 -4.67 -20.77
CA PHE A 137 -36.32 -3.29 -20.23
C PHE A 137 -36.81 -3.14 -18.77
N ASN A 138 -36.45 -4.03 -17.84
CA ASN A 138 -36.76 -3.81 -16.42
C ASN A 138 -35.73 -2.85 -15.76
N LEU A 139 -35.92 -1.54 -15.97
CA LEU A 139 -35.00 -0.49 -15.52
C LEU A 139 -35.00 -0.31 -13.99
N ASP A 140 -36.13 -0.58 -13.34
CA ASP A 140 -36.34 -0.32 -11.91
C ASP A 140 -35.70 -1.37 -10.99
N ARG A 141 -35.30 -2.52 -11.55
CA ARG A 141 -34.66 -3.64 -10.83
C ARG A 141 -33.21 -3.85 -11.24
N ARG A 142 -32.54 -2.83 -11.78
CA ARG A 142 -31.09 -2.88 -11.95
C ARG A 142 -30.52 -2.92 -10.55
N GLY A 143 -29.93 -4.06 -10.14
CA GLY A 143 -29.21 -4.21 -8.88
C GLY A 143 -28.00 -3.28 -8.81
N LEU A 144 -28.22 -1.97 -8.86
CA LEU A 144 -27.21 -0.94 -8.77
C LEU A 144 -26.88 -0.79 -7.29
N ILE A 145 -25.64 -1.10 -6.95
CA ILE A 145 -25.08 -0.90 -5.63
C ILE A 145 -24.12 0.29 -5.69
N GLU A 146 -24.16 1.10 -4.66
CA GLU A 146 -23.26 2.23 -4.50
C GLU A 146 -22.12 1.83 -3.57
N HIS A 147 -20.91 2.25 -3.93
CA HIS A 147 -19.70 2.04 -3.14
C HIS A 147 -18.96 3.36 -3.02
N LEU A 148 -18.49 3.67 -1.83
CA LEU A 148 -17.54 4.75 -1.63
C LEU A 148 -16.14 4.21 -1.86
N ARG A 149 -15.44 4.75 -2.87
CA ARG A 149 -14.03 4.46 -3.11
C ARG A 149 -13.17 5.56 -2.50
N TRP A 150 -12.29 5.18 -1.59
CA TRP A 150 -11.20 6.04 -1.15
C TRP A 150 -9.93 5.69 -1.90
N THR A 151 -9.22 6.72 -2.39
CA THR A 151 -7.91 6.59 -3.03
C THR A 151 -6.91 7.45 -2.29
N LEU A 152 -5.85 6.82 -1.76
CA LEU A 152 -4.71 7.49 -1.15
C LEU A 152 -3.53 7.45 -2.11
N SER A 153 -3.03 8.62 -2.49
CA SER A 153 -1.81 8.80 -3.26
C SER A 153 -0.76 9.43 -2.36
N VAL A 154 0.45 8.88 -2.32
CA VAL A 154 1.57 9.42 -1.53
C VAL A 154 2.82 9.42 -2.39
N ASP A 155 3.34 10.60 -2.68
CA ASP A 155 4.69 10.77 -3.21
C ASP A 155 5.65 10.90 -2.02
N LEU A 156 6.51 9.91 -1.83
CA LEU A 156 7.41 9.84 -0.69
C LEU A 156 8.86 9.98 -1.17
N ALA A 157 9.62 10.80 -0.44
CA ALA A 157 11.05 10.97 -0.61
C ALA A 157 11.78 10.79 0.73
N VAL A 158 12.94 10.15 0.68
CA VAL A 158 13.91 10.09 1.77
C VAL A 158 15.07 11.00 1.39
N VAL A 159 15.30 12.03 2.19
CA VAL A 159 16.33 13.04 1.95
C VAL A 159 17.43 12.93 3.00
N SER A 160 18.69 12.94 2.56
CA SER A 160 19.86 12.95 3.43
C SER A 160 19.98 14.29 4.16
N ALA A 161 20.12 14.28 5.48
CA ALA A 161 20.37 15.51 6.22
C ALA A 161 21.77 16.08 5.97
N ALA A 162 22.77 15.23 5.71
CA ALA A 162 24.14 15.65 5.42
C ALA A 162 24.27 16.37 4.07
N THR A 163 23.62 15.85 3.03
CA THR A 163 23.79 16.36 1.66
C THR A 163 22.58 17.14 1.15
N GLY A 164 21.41 17.04 1.78
CA GLY A 164 20.15 17.56 1.26
C GLY A 164 19.65 16.82 0.02
N GLU A 165 20.33 15.76 -0.42
CA GLU A 165 19.99 15.03 -1.63
C GLU A 165 18.93 13.96 -1.35
N THR A 166 18.07 13.73 -2.34
CA THR A 166 17.09 12.65 -2.28
C THR A 166 17.80 11.31 -2.49
N LEU A 167 17.81 10.49 -1.44
CA LEU A 167 18.37 9.14 -1.47
C LEU A 167 17.40 8.13 -2.06
N TYR A 168 16.10 8.36 -1.88
CA TYR A 168 15.05 7.46 -2.34
C TYR A 168 13.79 8.25 -2.66
N LYS A 169 13.10 7.87 -3.73
CA LYS A 169 11.80 8.44 -4.08
C LYS A 169 10.88 7.34 -4.59
N ARG A 170 9.63 7.35 -4.14
CA ARG A 170 8.60 6.42 -4.61
C ARG A 170 7.21 7.00 -4.46
N THR A 171 6.40 6.79 -5.49
CA THR A 171 4.97 7.05 -5.47
C THR A 171 4.22 5.79 -5.06
N PHE A 172 3.29 5.94 -4.12
CA PHE A 172 2.33 4.92 -3.72
C PHE A 172 0.94 5.36 -4.09
N ARG A 173 0.12 4.41 -4.53
CA ARG A 173 -1.31 4.61 -4.76
C ARG A 173 -2.06 3.39 -4.26
N GLU A 174 -2.95 3.61 -3.32
CA GLU A 174 -3.81 2.58 -2.74
C GLU A 174 -5.28 2.97 -2.86
N GLU A 175 -6.13 1.99 -3.08
CA GLU A 175 -7.58 2.19 -3.18
C GLU A 175 -8.35 1.15 -2.37
N ARG A 176 -9.50 1.58 -1.83
CA ARG A 176 -10.42 0.70 -1.11
C ARG A 176 -11.86 1.11 -1.36
N ASP A 177 -12.67 0.12 -1.71
CA ASP A 177 -14.12 0.26 -1.85
C ASP A 177 -14.80 -0.12 -0.53
N TYR A 178 -15.76 0.71 -0.12
CA TYR A 178 -16.62 0.52 1.04
C TYR A 178 -18.07 0.47 0.58
N SER A 179 -18.84 -0.45 1.16
CA SER A 179 -20.32 -0.45 1.00
C SER A 179 -20.98 0.62 1.87
N ASP A 180 -20.30 1.05 2.93
CA ASP A 180 -20.69 2.17 3.77
C ASP A 180 -20.30 3.49 3.08
N LEU A 181 -21.30 4.29 2.72
CA LEU A 181 -21.12 5.55 1.99
C LEU A 181 -20.74 6.71 2.90
N ASP A 182 -20.90 6.56 4.21
CA ASP A 182 -20.57 7.59 5.21
C ASP A 182 -19.22 7.29 5.89
N LYS A 183 -18.45 6.33 5.34
CA LYS A 183 -17.15 5.92 5.89
C LYS A 183 -16.19 7.11 5.98
N PRO A 184 -15.76 7.52 7.19
CA PRO A 184 -14.93 8.71 7.37
C PRO A 184 -13.54 8.56 6.76
N ALA A 185 -12.94 9.70 6.39
CA ALA A 185 -11.62 9.79 5.78
C ALA A 185 -10.51 9.23 6.69
N GLU A 186 -10.61 9.38 8.02
CA GLU A 186 -9.56 8.92 8.93
C GLU A 186 -9.44 7.39 8.94
N PHE A 187 -10.58 6.70 8.89
CA PHE A 187 -10.60 5.24 8.79
C PHE A 187 -10.01 4.75 7.47
N ALA A 188 -10.37 5.41 6.36
CA ALA A 188 -9.81 5.10 5.06
C ALA A 188 -8.29 5.35 5.03
N LEU A 189 -7.82 6.46 5.61
CA LEU A 189 -6.40 6.76 5.73
C LEU A 189 -5.67 5.65 6.48
N ALA A 190 -6.16 5.23 7.66
CA ALA A 190 -5.50 4.20 8.46
C ALA A 190 -5.34 2.87 7.68
N GLU A 191 -6.40 2.40 7.01
CA GLU A 191 -6.36 1.15 6.24
C GLU A 191 -5.43 1.25 5.01
N LEU A 192 -5.46 2.38 4.30
CA LEU A 192 -4.64 2.58 3.10
C LEU A 192 -3.16 2.83 3.47
N ALA A 193 -2.90 3.57 4.55
CA ALA A 193 -1.55 3.85 5.04
C ALA A 193 -0.87 2.59 5.58
N ASP A 194 -1.60 1.63 6.13
CA ASP A 194 -1.05 0.33 6.51
C ASP A 194 -0.49 -0.45 5.32
N ARG A 195 -1.17 -0.40 4.17
CA ARG A 195 -0.67 -1.01 2.93
C ARG A 195 0.56 -0.30 2.38
N ILE A 196 0.65 1.02 2.55
CA ILE A 196 1.85 1.78 2.22
C ILE A 196 3.00 1.37 3.14
N ARG A 197 2.77 1.33 4.46
CA ARG A 197 3.73 0.88 5.48
C ARG A 197 4.30 -0.49 5.15
N ALA A 198 3.44 -1.46 4.85
CA ALA A 198 3.84 -2.83 4.53
C ALA A 198 4.79 -2.92 3.32
N ARG A 199 4.74 -1.96 2.39
CA ARG A 199 5.64 -1.89 1.23
C ARG A 199 6.84 -0.98 1.44
N LEU A 200 6.71 0.04 2.29
CA LEU A 200 7.78 0.99 2.59
C LEU A 200 8.81 0.39 3.55
N PHE A 201 8.38 -0.24 4.63
CA PHE A 201 9.28 -0.68 5.71
C PHE A 201 10.31 -1.72 5.28
N PRO A 202 9.97 -2.71 4.43
CA PRO A 202 10.97 -3.61 3.86
C PRO A 202 12.06 -2.87 3.07
N VAL A 203 11.71 -1.78 2.38
CA VAL A 203 12.69 -0.99 1.63
C VAL A 203 13.58 -0.15 2.55
N LEU A 204 13.03 0.38 3.64
CA LEU A 204 13.79 1.20 4.59
C LEU A 204 14.72 0.35 5.48
N PHE A 205 14.27 -0.83 5.89
CA PHE A 205 14.90 -1.60 6.96
C PHE A 205 15.34 -3.01 6.55
N GLY A 206 15.01 -3.46 5.35
CA GLY A 206 15.22 -4.86 4.95
C GLY A 206 14.38 -5.83 5.78
N ALA A 207 13.23 -5.36 6.29
CA ALA A 207 12.32 -6.21 7.06
C ALA A 207 11.87 -7.42 6.23
N PRO A 208 11.85 -8.63 6.81
CA PRO A 208 11.46 -9.83 6.07
C PRO A 208 10.06 -9.69 5.50
N THR A 209 9.87 -10.15 4.27
CA THR A 209 8.58 -10.11 3.58
C THR A 209 8.02 -11.53 3.48
N ILE A 210 6.74 -11.70 3.79
CA ILE A 210 6.05 -12.96 3.54
C ILE A 210 5.56 -12.96 2.10
N GLU A 211 6.13 -13.84 1.27
CA GLU A 211 5.71 -14.02 -0.12
C GLU A 211 4.86 -15.29 -0.26
N GLN A 212 3.75 -15.19 -1.00
CA GLN A 212 3.02 -16.37 -1.45
C GLN A 212 3.70 -16.93 -2.70
N ARG A 213 4.26 -18.13 -2.59
CA ARG A 213 4.87 -18.85 -3.71
C ARG A 213 4.09 -20.12 -4.01
N ILE A 214 4.13 -20.53 -5.26
CA ILE A 214 3.46 -21.73 -5.72
C ILE A 214 4.46 -22.88 -5.72
N LEU A 215 4.23 -23.92 -4.92
CA LEU A 215 4.98 -25.16 -5.02
C LEU A 215 4.46 -25.99 -6.19
N LEU A 216 5.30 -26.15 -7.20
CA LEU A 216 5.11 -27.12 -8.27
C LEU A 216 5.47 -28.51 -7.73
N ARG A 217 4.47 -29.34 -7.45
CA ARG A 217 4.67 -30.76 -7.11
C ARG A 217 4.87 -31.52 -8.43
N ARG A 218 6.07 -32.05 -8.65
CA ARG A 218 6.34 -33.05 -9.70
C ARG A 218 5.87 -34.43 -9.25
#